data_AF-A0A9J6B045-F1
#
_entry.id   AF-A0A9J6B045-F1
#
_cell.length_a   1.000
_cell.length_b   1.000
_cell.length_c   1.000
_cell.angle_alpha   90.00
_cell.angle_beta   90.00
_cell.angle_gamma   90.00
#
_symmetry.space_group_name_H-M   'P 1'
#
loop_
_entity.id
_entity.type
_entity.pdbx_description
1 polymer ?
#
loop_
_entity_poly.entity_id
_entity_poly.type
_entity_poly.pdbx_seq_one_letter_code
_entity_poly.pdbx_strand_id
1 'polypeptide(L)'
;MSLPYGPLISRILVDRLVDLSMFTPVEINATYDSHTFSSMGYVQVGMKCVKKDYVKARVETAKPTKVSADLAALLVQDTDELKTRILVMERGLETLQDVVEKVFHIQKDTSTDVGKLCIAMTSIKHQGISTVNRLIKQIDSLKGGVSSSNTDLAISVQTSYPNLSKNFELSILQLLWEDYQHMKYFLGDH
;
A
#
# COMPACT_ATOMS: atom_id res chain seq x y z
N MET A 1 -18.22 -27.20 4.77
CA MET A 1 -17.61 -27.79 5.98
C MET A 1 -18.67 -27.84 7.07
N SER A 2 -19.53 -28.87 7.06
CA SER A 2 -20.50 -29.14 8.13
C SER A 2 -19.97 -30.30 8.96
N LEU A 3 -19.81 -30.06 10.26
CA LEU A 3 -19.24 -31.01 11.21
C LEU A 3 -20.23 -32.15 11.54
N PRO A 4 -19.74 -33.36 11.88
CA PRO A 4 -20.54 -34.56 12.13
C PRO A 4 -21.12 -34.57 13.56
N TYR A 5 -21.70 -33.45 14.00
CA TYR A 5 -22.20 -33.33 15.37
C TYR A 5 -23.56 -34.00 15.58
N GLY A 6 -24.34 -34.22 14.52
CA GLY A 6 -25.68 -34.84 14.62
C GLY A 6 -25.67 -36.16 15.39
N PRO A 7 -24.86 -37.16 15.00
CA PRO A 7 -24.82 -38.46 15.68
C PRO A 7 -24.28 -38.39 17.12
N LEU A 8 -23.31 -37.52 17.39
CA LEU A 8 -22.74 -37.29 18.72
C LEU A 8 -23.78 -36.68 19.66
N ILE A 9 -24.52 -35.68 19.18
CA ILE A 9 -25.59 -35.02 19.94
C ILE A 9 -26.72 -36.02 20.21
N SER A 10 -27.14 -36.81 19.20
CA SER A 10 -28.17 -37.84 19.40
C SER A 10 -27.77 -38.86 20.47
N ARG A 11 -26.50 -39.29 20.49
CA ARG A 11 -26.01 -40.27 21.48
C ARG A 11 -25.98 -39.69 22.90
N ILE A 12 -25.59 -38.43 23.05
CA ILE A 12 -25.62 -37.72 24.34
C ILE A 12 -27.06 -37.58 24.84
N LEU A 13 -28.01 -37.25 23.97
CA LEU A 13 -29.42 -37.07 24.34
C LEU A 13 -30.08 -38.38 24.78
N VAL A 14 -29.75 -39.49 24.13
CA VAL A 14 -30.23 -40.84 24.50
C VAL A 14 -29.64 -41.30 25.83
N ASP A 15 -28.32 -41.15 26.03
CA ASP A 15 -27.66 -41.58 27.28
C ASP A 15 -28.08 -40.71 28.48
N ARG A 16 -28.48 -39.45 28.25
CA ARG A 16 -28.90 -38.52 29.30
C ARG A 16 -30.40 -38.55 29.61
N LEU A 17 -31.19 -39.44 28.98
CA LEU A 17 -32.65 -39.54 29.14
C LEU A 17 -33.35 -38.17 29.00
N VAL A 18 -32.90 -37.35 28.05
CA VAL A 18 -33.53 -36.05 27.80
C VAL A 18 -34.84 -36.30 27.06
N ASP A 19 -35.96 -35.88 27.65
CA ASP A 19 -37.26 -35.95 26.99
C ASP A 19 -37.31 -34.95 25.82
N LEU A 20 -37.39 -35.49 24.61
CA LEU A 20 -37.46 -34.73 23.36
C LEU A 20 -38.88 -34.65 22.79
N SER A 21 -39.89 -35.11 23.54
CA SER A 21 -41.30 -35.14 23.10
C SER A 21 -41.85 -33.77 22.68
N MET A 22 -41.25 -32.68 23.19
CA MET A 22 -41.61 -31.30 22.83
C MET A 22 -41.01 -30.82 21.50
N PHE A 23 -40.10 -31.58 20.87
CA PHE A 23 -39.48 -31.19 19.60
C PHE A 23 -40.12 -31.98 18.44
N THR A 24 -40.64 -31.26 17.46
CA THR A 24 -41.09 -31.85 16.20
C THR A 24 -39.89 -32.40 15.43
N PRO A 25 -39.91 -33.67 15.01
CA PRO A 25 -38.83 -34.24 14.20
C PRO A 25 -38.68 -33.44 12.90
N VAL A 26 -37.51 -32.85 12.68
CA VAL A 26 -37.15 -32.26 11.40
C VAL A 26 -36.47 -33.34 10.57
N GLU A 27 -37.06 -33.67 9.42
CA GLU A 27 -36.47 -34.61 8.48
C GLU A 27 -35.27 -33.96 7.79
N ILE A 28 -34.06 -34.31 8.24
CA ILE A 28 -32.83 -33.82 7.63
C ILE A 28 -32.47 -34.74 6.45
N ASN A 29 -32.86 -34.33 5.25
CA ASN A 29 -32.40 -34.94 4.01
C ASN A 29 -31.00 -34.41 3.66
N ALA A 30 -29.96 -35.05 4.20
CA ALA A 30 -28.57 -34.77 3.87
C ALA A 30 -27.98 -35.89 3.01
N THR A 31 -27.29 -35.54 1.93
CA THR A 31 -26.49 -36.49 1.14
C THR A 31 -25.14 -36.67 1.84
N TYR A 32 -24.97 -37.78 2.56
CA TYR A 32 -23.68 -38.14 3.15
C TYR A 32 -22.78 -38.83 2.12
N ASP A 33 -21.47 -38.62 2.22
CA ASP A 33 -20.49 -39.37 1.44
C ASP A 33 -20.38 -40.83 1.94
N SER A 34 -19.87 -41.72 1.09
CA SER A 34 -19.77 -43.16 1.44
C SER A 34 -18.83 -43.41 2.62
N HIS A 35 -17.86 -42.51 2.83
CA HIS A 35 -16.91 -42.56 3.94
C HIS A 35 -17.61 -42.37 5.28
N THR A 36 -18.53 -41.40 5.38
CA THR A 36 -19.33 -41.16 6.59
C THR A 36 -20.30 -42.31 6.87
N PHE A 37 -20.91 -42.91 5.84
CA PHE A 37 -21.74 -44.11 6.04
C PHE A 37 -20.93 -45.31 6.54
N SER A 38 -19.72 -45.51 6.01
CA SER A 38 -18.84 -46.61 6.41
C SER A 38 -18.36 -46.46 7.86
N SER A 39 -18.06 -45.24 8.30
CA SER A 39 -17.65 -44.96 9.69
C SER A 39 -18.79 -45.16 10.69
N MET A 40 -20.05 -44.99 10.25
CA MET A 40 -21.24 -45.30 11.05
C MET A 40 -21.59 -46.80 11.09
N GLY A 41 -20.80 -47.65 10.44
CA GLY A 41 -21.04 -49.09 10.42
C GLY A 41 -22.17 -49.49 9.46
N TYR A 42 -22.40 -48.73 8.39
CA TYR A 42 -23.27 -49.12 7.28
C TYR A 42 -22.44 -49.51 6.07
N VAL A 43 -22.94 -50.47 5.28
CA VAL A 43 -22.34 -50.87 4.01
C VAL A 43 -23.40 -50.72 2.93
N GLN A 44 -23.00 -50.17 1.78
CA GLN A 44 -23.87 -50.06 0.62
C GLN A 44 -23.90 -51.41 -0.12
N VAL A 45 -25.10 -51.99 -0.25
CA VAL A 45 -25.33 -53.22 -1.02
C VAL A 45 -26.37 -52.89 -2.09
N GLY A 46 -25.92 -52.71 -3.33
CA GLY A 46 -26.75 -52.17 -4.41
C GLY A 46 -27.16 -50.71 -4.16
N MET A 47 -28.45 -50.39 -4.30
CA MET A 47 -29.00 -49.03 -4.02
C MET A 47 -29.50 -48.85 -2.57
N LYS A 48 -29.22 -49.78 -1.66
CA LYS A 48 -29.65 -49.72 -0.25
C LYS A 48 -28.45 -49.77 0.70
N CYS A 49 -28.48 -48.93 1.74
CA CYS A 49 -27.50 -48.98 2.83
C CYS A 49 -28.02 -49.92 3.93
N VAL A 50 -27.18 -50.88 4.35
CA VAL A 50 -27.53 -51.89 5.37
C VAL A 50 -26.56 -51.77 6.54
N LYS A 51 -27.06 -51.86 7.77
CA LYS A 51 -26.22 -51.83 8.98
C LYS A 51 -25.37 -53.10 9.06
N LYS A 52 -24.05 -52.94 9.28
CA LYS A 52 -23.03 -53.99 9.24
C LYS A 52 -23.32 -55.15 10.20
N ASP A 53 -24.01 -54.89 11.31
CA ASP A 53 -24.39 -55.92 12.30
C ASP A 53 -25.42 -56.94 11.79
N TYR A 54 -26.10 -56.66 10.67
CA TYR A 54 -27.10 -57.56 10.07
C TYR A 54 -26.54 -58.42 8.92
N VAL A 55 -25.27 -58.23 8.51
CA VAL A 55 -24.65 -59.03 7.45
C VAL A 55 -23.97 -60.26 8.05
N LYS A 56 -24.78 -61.16 8.61
CA LYS A 56 -24.40 -62.56 8.85
C LYS A 56 -25.10 -63.45 7.82
N ALA A 57 -24.90 -63.15 6.54
CA ALA A 57 -25.42 -63.96 5.44
C ALA A 57 -24.36 -64.09 4.34
N ARG A 58 -23.78 -65.29 4.28
CA ARG A 58 -23.00 -65.88 3.17
C ARG A 58 -21.91 -65.00 2.54
N VAL A 59 -20.72 -65.07 3.12
CA VAL A 59 -19.50 -65.01 2.31
C VAL A 59 -19.28 -66.43 1.79
N GLU A 60 -19.73 -66.71 0.57
CA GLU A 60 -19.17 -67.83 -0.19
C GLU A 60 -17.68 -67.57 -0.34
N THR A 61 -16.87 -68.51 0.15
CA THR A 61 -15.42 -68.53 -0.01
C THR A 61 -15.09 -68.52 -1.50
N ALA A 62 -14.82 -67.34 -2.04
CA ALA A 62 -14.19 -67.20 -3.34
C ALA A 62 -12.82 -67.89 -3.28
N LYS A 63 -12.61 -68.83 -4.20
CA LYS A 63 -11.34 -69.53 -4.42
C LYS A 63 -10.18 -68.51 -4.43
N PRO A 64 -9.00 -68.85 -3.90
CA PRO A 64 -7.84 -67.96 -3.97
C PRO A 64 -7.46 -67.82 -5.45
N THR A 65 -7.81 -66.68 -6.03
CA THR A 65 -7.33 -66.28 -7.35
C THR A 65 -5.82 -66.18 -7.22
N LYS A 66 -5.10 -67.14 -7.81
CA LYS A 66 -3.65 -67.10 -7.97
C LYS A 66 -3.32 -65.77 -8.66
N VAL A 67 -2.72 -64.85 -7.92
CA VAL A 67 -2.16 -63.61 -8.47
C VAL A 67 -1.18 -64.03 -9.55
N SER A 68 -1.49 -63.69 -10.80
CA SER A 68 -0.62 -63.98 -11.94
C SER A 68 0.69 -63.20 -11.79
N ALA A 69 1.83 -63.82 -12.11
CA ALA A 69 3.15 -63.19 -12.03
C ALA A 69 3.23 -61.89 -12.86
N ASP A 70 2.44 -61.78 -13.92
CA ASP A 70 2.39 -60.61 -14.80
C ASP A 70 1.80 -59.37 -14.10
N LEU A 71 0.81 -59.55 -13.21
CA LEU A 71 0.22 -58.46 -12.43
C LEU A 71 1.20 -57.96 -11.36
N ALA A 72 1.98 -58.86 -10.78
CA ALA A 72 3.01 -58.49 -9.81
C ALA A 72 4.15 -57.72 -10.49
N ALA A 73 4.58 -58.13 -11.68
CA ALA A 73 5.60 -57.42 -12.46
C ALA A 73 5.14 -56.01 -12.89
N LEU A 74 3.89 -55.87 -13.35
CA LEU A 74 3.31 -54.58 -13.74
C LEU A 74 3.27 -53.61 -12.54
N LEU A 75 2.83 -54.08 -11.37
CA LEU A 75 2.77 -53.25 -10.15
C LEU A 75 4.15 -52.78 -9.70
N VAL A 76 5.19 -53.62 -9.82
CA VAL A 76 6.56 -53.24 -9.50
C VAL A 76 7.04 -52.14 -10.45
N GLN A 77 6.77 -52.29 -11.75
CA GLN A 77 7.11 -51.28 -12.76
C GLN A 77 6.42 -49.93 -12.49
N ASP A 78 5.11 -49.94 -12.22
CA ASP A 78 4.35 -48.73 -11.90
C ASP A 78 4.89 -48.04 -10.63
N THR A 79 5.32 -48.84 -9.65
CA THR A 79 5.90 -48.33 -8.41
C THR A 79 7.25 -47.65 -8.64
N ASP A 80 8.12 -48.22 -9.48
CA ASP A 80 9.41 -47.63 -9.83
C ASP A 80 9.26 -46.35 -10.67
N GLU A 81 8.30 -46.31 -11.59
CA GLU A 81 7.96 -45.10 -12.33
C GLU A 81 7.46 -44.00 -11.39
N LEU A 82 6.53 -44.33 -10.48
CA LEU A 82 6.01 -43.39 -9.50
C LEU A 82 7.13 -42.84 -8.60
N LYS A 83 8.04 -43.71 -8.13
CA LYS A 83 9.20 -43.31 -7.33
C LYS A 83 10.11 -42.34 -8.10
N THR A 84 10.34 -42.60 -9.38
CA THR A 84 11.15 -41.71 -10.24
C THR A 84 10.48 -40.35 -10.39
N ARG A 85 9.16 -40.31 -10.62
CA ARG A 85 8.38 -39.06 -10.70
C ARG A 85 8.41 -38.28 -9.39
N ILE A 86 8.29 -38.96 -8.24
CA ILE A 86 8.38 -38.33 -6.91
C ILE A 86 9.76 -37.67 -6.72
N LEU A 87 10.85 -38.36 -7.07
CA LEU A 87 12.21 -37.79 -6.98
C LEU A 87 12.42 -36.58 -7.90
N VAL A 88 11.78 -36.56 -9.07
CA VAL A 88 11.79 -35.38 -9.95
C VAL A 88 11.00 -34.22 -9.34
N MET A 89 9.83 -34.51 -8.74
CA MET A 89 9.02 -33.50 -8.06
C MET A 89 9.73 -32.93 -6.84
N GLU A 90 10.41 -33.76 -6.04
CA GLU A 90 11.19 -33.34 -4.87
C GLU A 90 12.29 -32.34 -5.26
N ARG A 91 13.10 -32.68 -6.27
CA ARG A 91 14.10 -31.75 -6.82
C ARG A 91 13.47 -30.49 -7.40
N GLY A 92 12.33 -30.61 -8.06
CA GLY A 92 11.56 -29.47 -8.55
C GLY A 92 11.14 -28.54 -7.42
N LEU A 93 10.66 -29.08 -6.30
CA LEU A 93 10.26 -28.31 -5.12
C LEU A 93 11.45 -27.63 -4.44
N GLU A 94 12.61 -28.29 -4.36
CA GLU A 94 13.84 -27.67 -3.85
C GLU A 94 14.25 -26.46 -4.70
N THR A 95 14.24 -26.60 -6.03
CA THR A 95 14.54 -25.48 -6.93
C THR A 95 13.52 -24.35 -6.82
N LEU A 96 12.24 -24.68 -6.66
CA LEU A 96 11.18 -23.69 -6.47
C LEU A 96 11.37 -22.94 -5.15
N GLN A 97 11.74 -23.63 -4.08
CA GLN A 97 12.02 -23.02 -2.78
C GLN A 97 13.17 -22.02 -2.86
N ASP A 98 14.29 -22.38 -3.49
CA ASP A 98 15.44 -21.48 -3.71
C ASP A 98 15.05 -20.23 -4.51
N VAL A 99 14.26 -20.40 -5.57
CA VAL A 99 13.76 -19.25 -6.36
C VAL A 99 12.85 -18.35 -5.53
N VAL A 100 11.94 -18.91 -4.73
CA VAL A 100 11.05 -18.14 -3.87
C VAL A 100 11.83 -17.36 -2.81
N GLU A 101 12.86 -17.96 -2.21
CA GLU A 101 13.74 -17.28 -1.24
C GLU A 101 14.47 -16.09 -1.87
N LYS A 102 15.02 -16.27 -3.08
CA LYS A 102 15.65 -15.19 -3.85
C LYS A 102 14.67 -14.06 -4.16
N VAL A 103 13.45 -14.39 -4.59
CA VAL A 103 12.38 -13.40 -4.87
C VAL A 103 12.01 -12.63 -3.59
N PHE A 104 11.92 -13.31 -2.45
CA PHE A 104 11.63 -12.67 -1.17
C PHE A 104 12.73 -11.68 -0.76
N HIS A 105 14.00 -12.06 -0.94
CA HIS A 105 15.13 -11.15 -0.71
C HIS A 105 15.08 -9.92 -1.62
N ILE A 106 14.85 -10.11 -2.92
CA ILE A 106 14.71 -9.00 -3.89
C ILE A 106 13.57 -8.06 -3.49
N GLN A 107 12.41 -8.61 -3.09
CA GLN A 107 11.27 -7.81 -2.64
C GLN A 107 11.62 -6.97 -1.41
N LYS A 108 12.32 -7.56 -0.44
CA LYS A 108 12.73 -6.89 0.79
C LYS A 108 13.71 -5.74 0.51
N ASP A 109 14.70 -5.97 -0.34
CA ASP A 109 15.69 -4.96 -0.71
C ASP A 109 15.03 -3.82 -1.49
N THR A 110 14.18 -4.17 -2.47
CA THR A 110 13.39 -3.19 -3.23
C THR A 110 12.50 -2.34 -2.32
N SER A 111 11.82 -2.94 -1.35
CA SER A 111 11.00 -2.22 -0.36
C SER A 111 11.84 -1.25 0.47
N THR A 112 13.02 -1.67 0.89
CA THR A 112 13.97 -0.85 1.65
C THR A 112 14.44 0.35 0.83
N ASP A 113 14.81 0.14 -0.43
CA ASP A 113 15.29 1.21 -1.30
C ASP A 113 14.18 2.18 -1.70
N VAL A 114 12.96 1.71 -1.94
CA VAL A 114 11.78 2.57 -2.11
C VAL A 114 11.52 3.40 -0.85
N GLY A 115 11.70 2.82 0.34
CA GLY A 115 11.62 3.54 1.61
C GLY A 115 12.64 4.68 1.70
N LYS A 116 13.92 4.42 1.39
CA LYS A 116 14.98 5.45 1.33
C LYS A 116 14.65 6.55 0.31
N LEU A 117 14.17 6.17 -0.87
CA LEU A 117 13.77 7.11 -1.91
C LEU A 117 12.63 8.05 -1.44
N CYS A 118 11.63 7.50 -0.75
CA CYS A 118 10.51 8.27 -0.20
C CYS A 118 10.98 9.33 0.82
N ILE A 119 11.93 8.95 1.69
CA ILE A 119 12.55 9.86 2.66
C ILE A 119 13.30 10.98 1.93
N ALA A 120 14.15 10.64 0.95
CA ALA A 120 14.90 11.61 0.16
C ALA A 120 13.98 12.59 -0.58
N MET A 121 12.91 12.09 -1.21
CA MET A 121 11.93 12.91 -1.91
C MET A 121 11.22 13.89 -0.96
N THR A 122 10.88 13.44 0.25
CA THR A 122 10.28 14.31 1.27
C THR A 122 11.24 15.40 1.72
N SER A 123 12.52 15.08 1.89
CA SER A 123 13.58 16.05 2.21
C SER A 123 13.73 17.11 1.11
N ILE A 124 13.81 16.68 -0.16
CA ILE A 124 13.90 17.57 -1.33
C ILE A 124 12.68 18.50 -1.39
N LYS A 125 11.47 17.94 -1.21
CA LYS A 125 10.23 18.73 -1.17
C LYS A 125 10.30 19.83 -0.10
N HIS A 126 10.73 19.49 1.10
CA HIS A 126 10.85 20.46 2.20
C HIS A 126 11.89 21.55 1.90
N GLN A 127 13.06 21.17 1.39
CA GLN A 127 14.12 22.11 1.00
C GLN A 127 13.67 23.03 -0.14
N GLY A 128 12.95 22.51 -1.13
CA GLY A 128 12.36 23.29 -2.22
C GLY A 128 11.40 24.34 -1.70
N ILE A 129 10.45 23.96 -0.85
CA ILE A 129 9.50 24.89 -0.22
C ILE A 129 10.23 25.98 0.58
N SER A 130 11.21 25.59 1.39
CA SER A 130 12.02 26.54 2.18
C SER A 130 12.77 27.54 1.30
N THR A 131 13.38 27.05 0.21
CA THR A 131 14.13 27.88 -0.73
C THR A 131 13.22 28.88 -1.43
N VAL A 132 12.05 28.44 -1.90
CA VAL A 132 11.05 29.30 -2.54
C VAL A 132 10.55 30.36 -1.55
N ASN A 133 10.22 29.98 -0.32
CA ASN A 133 9.79 30.94 0.71
C ASN A 133 10.87 31.99 1.02
N ARG A 134 12.14 31.60 1.00
CA ARG A 134 13.25 32.54 1.15
C ARG A 134 13.32 33.53 -0.02
N LEU A 135 13.17 33.05 -1.26
CA LEU A 135 13.17 33.90 -2.45
C LEU A 135 12.00 34.88 -2.45
N ILE A 136 10.80 34.45 -2.06
CA ILE A 136 9.63 35.32 -1.91
C ILE A 136 9.95 36.49 -0.97
N LYS A 137 10.50 36.21 0.22
CA LYS A 137 10.91 37.25 1.19
C LYS A 137 11.94 38.22 0.63
N GLN A 138 12.91 37.72 -0.14
CA GLN A 138 13.92 38.56 -0.78
C GLN A 138 13.30 39.48 -1.84
N ILE A 139 12.37 38.97 -2.64
CA ILE A 139 11.63 39.75 -3.64
C ILE A 139 10.78 40.82 -2.96
N ASP A 140 10.09 40.50 -1.87
CA ASP A 140 9.29 41.47 -1.11
C ASP A 140 10.15 42.59 -0.52
N SER A 141 11.31 42.23 0.05
CA SER A 141 12.27 43.20 0.56
C SER A 141 12.84 44.10 -0.55
N LEU A 142 13.19 43.52 -1.70
CA LEU A 142 13.67 44.26 -2.86
C LEU A 142 12.60 45.22 -3.38
N LYS A 143 11.36 44.76 -3.50
CA LYS A 143 10.22 45.59 -3.92
C LYS A 143 10.02 46.77 -2.96
N GLY A 144 10.11 46.53 -1.66
CA GLY A 144 10.08 47.58 -0.65
C GLY A 144 11.20 48.61 -0.83
N GLY A 145 12.45 48.14 -1.01
CA GLY A 145 13.61 49.01 -1.23
C GLY A 145 13.56 49.83 -2.52
N VAL A 146 13.06 49.25 -3.62
CA VAL A 146 12.83 49.98 -4.88
C VAL A 146 11.77 51.06 -4.68
N SER A 147 10.71 50.75 -3.93
CA SER A 147 9.62 51.69 -3.66
C SER A 147 10.10 52.86 -2.80
N SER A 148 10.93 52.61 -1.78
CA SER A 148 11.51 53.66 -0.95
C SER A 148 12.51 54.50 -1.75
N SER A 149 13.42 53.87 -2.50
CA SER A 149 14.39 54.60 -3.32
C SER A 149 13.73 55.50 -4.37
N ASN A 150 12.64 55.04 -4.99
CA ASN A 150 11.88 55.85 -5.92
C ASN A 150 11.19 57.03 -5.22
N THR A 151 10.67 56.82 -4.01
CA THR A 151 10.05 57.88 -3.21
C THR A 151 11.10 58.92 -2.81
N ASP A 152 12.27 58.49 -2.33
CA ASP A 152 13.38 59.37 -1.97
C ASP A 152 13.87 60.18 -3.17
N LEU A 153 14.00 59.54 -4.33
CA LEU A 153 14.36 60.22 -5.59
C LEU A 153 13.31 61.26 -5.96
N ALA A 154 12.01 60.93 -5.88
CA ALA A 154 10.94 61.87 -6.18
C ALA A 154 10.96 63.09 -5.25
N ILE A 155 11.16 62.87 -3.94
CA ILE A 155 11.31 63.95 -2.95
C ILE A 155 12.54 64.81 -3.27
N SER A 156 13.68 64.18 -3.58
CA SER A 156 14.92 64.89 -3.94
C SER A 156 14.73 65.77 -5.17
N VAL A 157 14.07 65.27 -6.22
CA VAL A 157 13.79 66.04 -7.44
C VAL A 157 12.83 67.19 -7.15
N GLN A 158 11.74 66.92 -6.41
CA GLN A 158 10.72 67.91 -6.07
C GLN A 158 11.25 69.05 -5.21
N THR A 159 12.23 68.78 -4.35
CA THR A 159 12.84 69.80 -3.46
C THR A 159 14.01 70.54 -4.13
N SER A 160 14.79 69.86 -4.97
CA SER A 160 15.98 70.45 -5.60
C SER A 160 15.62 71.52 -6.65
N TYR A 161 14.59 71.28 -7.47
CA TYR A 161 14.21 72.23 -8.53
C TYR A 161 13.78 73.60 -8.00
N PRO A 162 12.86 73.70 -7.01
CA PRO A 162 12.48 74.98 -6.42
C PRO A 162 13.64 75.67 -5.71
N ASN A 163 14.48 74.91 -5.00
CA ASN A 163 15.66 75.46 -4.34
C ASN A 163 16.65 76.06 -5.34
N LEU A 164 16.90 75.37 -6.46
CA LEU A 164 17.73 75.88 -7.55
C LEU A 164 17.13 77.14 -8.18
N SER A 165 15.84 77.12 -8.48
CA SER A 165 15.11 78.27 -9.05
C SER A 165 15.21 79.49 -8.13
N LYS A 166 14.96 79.30 -6.83
CA LYS A 166 15.03 80.37 -5.83
C LYS A 166 16.45 80.92 -5.70
N ASN A 167 17.46 80.05 -5.71
CA ASN A 167 18.86 80.49 -5.67
C ASN A 167 19.25 81.27 -6.92
N PHE A 168 18.75 80.89 -8.10
CA PHE A 168 18.96 81.62 -9.33
C PHE A 168 18.28 82.99 -9.31
N GLU A 169 17.03 83.07 -8.85
CA GLU A 169 16.32 84.34 -8.65
C GLU A 169 17.07 85.28 -7.68
N LEU A 170 17.54 84.75 -6.55
CA LEU A 170 18.34 85.51 -5.59
C LEU A 170 19.65 86.01 -6.22
N SER A 171 20.29 85.21 -7.06
CA SER A 171 21.52 85.60 -7.76
C SER A 171 21.26 86.74 -8.77
N ILE A 172 20.15 86.68 -9.51
CA ILE A 172 19.74 87.77 -10.43
C ILE A 172 19.44 89.05 -9.63
N LEU A 173 18.68 88.95 -8.55
CA LEU A 173 18.33 90.10 -7.71
C LEU A 173 19.59 90.76 -7.13
N GLN A 174 20.56 89.95 -6.70
CA GLN A 174 21.84 90.46 -6.20
C GLN A 174 22.63 91.18 -7.30
N LEU A 175 22.72 90.62 -8.50
CA LEU A 175 23.39 91.25 -9.65
C LEU A 175 22.75 92.61 -10.00
N LEU A 176 21.41 92.66 -10.09
CA LEU A 176 20.68 93.89 -10.38
C LEU A 176 20.89 94.96 -9.30
N TRP A 177 20.98 94.54 -8.03
CA TRP A 177 21.27 95.44 -6.93
C TRP A 177 22.70 96.00 -7.01
N GLU A 178 23.69 95.16 -7.31
CA GLU A 178 25.09 95.58 -7.49
C GLU A 178 25.21 96.59 -8.65
N ASP A 179 24.57 96.31 -9.79
CA ASP A 179 24.51 97.22 -10.95
C ASP A 179 23.85 98.56 -10.60
N TYR A 180 22.74 98.53 -9.85
CA TYR A 180 22.05 99.74 -9.39
C TYR A 180 22.95 100.59 -8.48
N GLN A 181 23.63 99.98 -7.50
CA GLN A 181 24.55 100.70 -6.62
C GLN A 181 25.72 101.32 -7.40
N HIS A 182 26.26 100.58 -8.37
CA HIS A 182 27.34 101.06 -9.22
C HIS A 182 26.89 102.26 -10.09
N MET A 183 25.72 102.16 -10.72
CA MET A 183 25.11 103.27 -11.49
C MET A 183 24.86 104.50 -10.61
N LYS A 184 24.33 104.32 -9.39
CA LYS A 184 24.10 105.41 -8.43
C LYS A 184 25.39 106.13 -8.06
N TYR A 185 26.48 105.40 -7.85
CA TYR A 185 27.80 105.97 -7.59
C TYR A 185 28.32 106.80 -8.78
N PHE A 186 28.13 106.31 -10.01
CA PHE A 186 28.56 107.01 -11.22
C PHE A 186 27.71 108.24 -11.59
N LEU A 187 26.41 108.21 -11.31
CA LEU A 187 25.47 109.30 -11.62
C LEU A 187 25.49 110.44 -10.59
N GLY A 188 26.19 110.27 -9.47
CA GLY A 188 26.51 111.35 -8.53
C GLY A 188 25.28 112.01 -7.89
N ASP A 189 24.67 111.36 -6.92
CA ASP A 189 23.89 112.08 -5.90
C ASP A 189 24.87 112.70 -4.90
N HIS A 190 25.02 114.02 -4.97
CA HIS A 190 25.56 114.85 -3.90
C HIS A 190 24.40 115.41 -3.07
#